data_AF-A0AAD6Y079-F1
#
_entry.id   AF-A0AAD6Y079-F1
#
_cell.length_a   1.000
_cell.length_b   1.000
_cell.length_c   1.000
_cell.angle_alpha   90.00
_cell.angle_beta   90.00
_cell.angle_gamma   90.00
#
_symmetry.space_group_name_H-M   'P 1'
#
loop_
_entity.id
_entity.type
_entity.pdbx_description
1 polymer ?
#
loop_
_entity_poly.entity_id
_entity_poly.type
_entity_poly.pdbx_seq_one_letter_code
_entity_poly.pdbx_strand_id
1 'polypeptide(L)'
;MERRHAVERRDKTLLQVQDLERHLEIQVWWTPESDEWQAAAVLVDERRYRRALDELQGLVISRLLELAKVNMVGTGYKMRKLIAKALQARSKGLKNAITSYNEAATASGRPLLTWQEVVEYGFLADFDLLR
;
A
#
# COMPACT_ATOMS: atom_id res chain seq x y z
N MET A 1 37.82 -16.09 -8.80
CA MET A 1 37.11 -17.14 -8.02
C MET A 1 35.60 -16.89 -7.96
N GLU A 2 35.15 -15.66 -7.70
CA GLU A 2 33.72 -15.33 -7.50
C GLU A 2 32.78 -15.72 -8.65
N ARG A 3 33.21 -15.56 -9.92
CA ARG A 3 32.38 -15.94 -11.09
C ARG A 3 32.05 -17.44 -11.12
N ARG A 4 32.97 -18.31 -10.70
CA ARG A 4 32.74 -19.76 -10.67
C ARG A 4 31.69 -20.12 -9.61
N HIS A 5 31.83 -19.58 -8.41
CA HIS A 5 30.86 -19.79 -7.33
C HIS A 5 29.48 -19.19 -7.60
N ALA A 6 29.38 -18.13 -8.41
CA ALA A 6 28.09 -17.59 -8.84
C ALA A 6 27.38 -18.56 -9.82
N VAL A 7 28.14 -19.13 -10.76
CA VAL A 7 27.63 -20.13 -11.72
C VAL A 7 27.22 -21.41 -10.99
N GLU A 8 28.07 -21.95 -10.11
CA GLU A 8 27.75 -23.15 -9.32
C GLU A 8 26.49 -22.98 -8.48
N ARG A 9 26.29 -21.80 -7.86
CA ARG A 9 25.07 -21.49 -7.12
C ARG A 9 23.85 -21.42 -8.03
N ARG A 10 23.95 -20.73 -9.16
CA ARG A 10 22.87 -20.65 -10.15
C ARG A 10 22.46 -22.04 -10.63
N ASP A 11 23.42 -22.89 -10.97
CA ASP A 11 23.15 -24.23 -11.49
C ASP A 11 22.51 -25.13 -10.41
N LYS A 12 22.96 -25.02 -9.15
CA LYS A 12 22.30 -25.70 -8.02
C LYS A 12 20.86 -25.24 -7.82
N THR A 13 20.60 -23.92 -7.90
CA THR A 13 19.25 -23.37 -7.78
C THR A 13 18.38 -23.79 -8.96
N LEU A 14 18.93 -23.85 -10.18
CA LEU A 14 18.21 -24.30 -11.37
C LEU A 14 17.73 -25.74 -11.24
N LEU A 15 18.57 -26.64 -10.71
CA LEU A 15 18.17 -28.03 -10.45
C LEU A 15 17.01 -28.12 -9.46
N GLN A 16 17.02 -27.28 -8.41
CA GLN A 16 15.93 -27.24 -7.43
C GLN A 16 14.62 -26.74 -8.04
N VAL A 17 14.70 -25.72 -8.92
CA VAL A 17 13.54 -25.19 -9.64
C VAL A 17 12.95 -26.26 -10.58
N GLN A 18 13.79 -26.93 -11.36
CA GLN A 18 13.35 -28.00 -12.28
C GLN A 18 12.71 -29.19 -11.54
N ASP A 19 13.24 -29.55 -10.36
CA ASP A 19 12.66 -30.61 -9.55
C ASP A 19 11.28 -30.20 -9.02
N LEU A 20 11.13 -28.97 -8.54
CA LEU A 20 9.83 -28.43 -8.11
C LEU A 20 8.82 -28.35 -9.26
N GLU A 21 9.24 -27.90 -10.44
CA GLU A 21 8.38 -27.84 -11.63
C GLU A 21 7.86 -29.21 -12.02
N ARG A 22 8.71 -30.25 -11.92
CA ARG A 22 8.29 -31.64 -12.15
C ARG A 22 7.25 -32.09 -11.12
N HIS A 23 7.45 -31.77 -9.84
CA HIS A 23 6.50 -32.13 -8.78
C HIS A 23 5.17 -31.37 -8.88
N LEU A 24 5.18 -30.15 -9.42
CA LEU A 24 4.01 -29.30 -9.64
C LEU A 24 3.37 -29.48 -11.02
N GLU A 25 3.89 -30.41 -11.84
CA GLU A 25 3.41 -30.70 -13.20
C GLU A 25 3.38 -29.46 -14.12
N ILE A 26 4.30 -28.50 -13.91
CA ILE A 26 4.40 -27.28 -14.71
C ILE A 26 5.13 -27.62 -16.00
N GLN A 27 4.38 -27.76 -17.10
CA GLN A 27 4.95 -28.11 -18.41
C GLN A 27 5.45 -26.91 -19.21
N VAL A 28 4.83 -25.73 -19.03
CA VAL A 28 5.16 -24.50 -19.75
C VAL A 28 5.27 -23.36 -18.75
N TRP A 29 6.35 -22.60 -18.83
CA TRP A 29 6.53 -21.39 -18.03
C TRP A 29 5.70 -20.26 -18.60
N TRP A 30 5.07 -19.49 -17.72
CA TRP A 30 4.45 -18.23 -18.11
C TRP A 30 5.52 -17.22 -18.51
N THR A 31 5.45 -16.75 -19.75
CA THR A 31 6.28 -15.64 -20.23
C THR A 31 5.45 -14.36 -20.26
N PRO A 32 6.07 -13.17 -20.33
CA PRO A 32 5.33 -11.91 -20.45
C PRO A 32 4.29 -11.85 -21.59
N GLU A 33 4.49 -12.66 -22.63
CA GLU A 33 3.60 -12.79 -23.80
C GLU A 33 2.47 -13.80 -23.59
N SER A 34 2.52 -14.65 -22.56
CA SER A 34 1.46 -15.62 -22.25
C SER A 34 0.22 -14.93 -21.66
N ASP A 35 -0.95 -15.42 -22.05
CA ASP A 35 -2.23 -14.89 -21.58
C ASP A 35 -2.36 -15.03 -20.06
N GLU A 36 -1.86 -16.14 -19.49
CA GLU A 36 -1.88 -16.38 -18.05
C GLU A 36 -1.01 -15.38 -17.28
N TRP A 37 0.16 -15.03 -17.82
CA TRP A 37 1.02 -14.00 -17.21
C TRP A 37 0.33 -12.63 -17.23
N GLN A 38 -0.27 -12.26 -18.36
CA GLN A 38 -0.97 -10.98 -18.50
C GLN A 38 -2.18 -10.92 -17.56
N ALA A 39 -2.96 -11.99 -17.46
CA ALA A 39 -4.07 -12.10 -16.53
C ALA A 39 -3.60 -11.99 -15.07
N ALA A 40 -2.51 -12.67 -14.71
CA ALA A 40 -1.91 -12.56 -13.38
C ALA A 40 -1.38 -11.15 -13.09
N ALA A 41 -0.79 -10.47 -14.07
CA ALA A 41 -0.30 -9.10 -13.92
C ALA A 41 -1.44 -8.14 -13.58
N VAL A 42 -2.59 -8.25 -14.25
CA VAL A 42 -3.80 -7.46 -13.94
C VAL A 42 -4.26 -7.71 -12.49
N LEU A 43 -4.29 -8.97 -12.05
CA LEU A 43 -4.66 -9.30 -10.66
C LEU A 43 -3.68 -8.73 -9.64
N VAL A 44 -2.38 -8.74 -9.94
CA VAL A 44 -1.34 -8.17 -9.08
C VAL A 44 -1.50 -6.65 -8.97
N ASP A 45 -1.75 -5.96 -10.08
CA ASP A 45 -1.94 -4.51 -10.08
C ASP A 45 -3.24 -4.12 -9.36
N GLU A 46 -4.32 -4.87 -9.55
CA GLU A 46 -5.55 -4.66 -8.78
C GLU A 46 -5.32 -4.86 -7.27
N ARG A 47 -4.56 -5.90 -6.89
CA ARG A 47 -4.22 -6.13 -5.48
C ARG A 47 -3.35 -5.01 -4.91
N ARG A 48 -2.39 -4.49 -5.68
CA ARG A 48 -1.56 -3.34 -5.28
C ARG A 48 -2.44 -2.12 -5.05
N TYR A 49 -3.35 -1.84 -5.97
CA TYR A 49 -4.32 -0.75 -5.84
C TYR A 49 -5.17 -0.88 -4.58
N ARG A 50 -5.81 -2.04 -4.35
CA ARG A 50 -6.64 -2.28 -3.16
C ARG A 50 -5.84 -2.09 -1.87
N ARG A 51 -4.61 -2.61 -1.82
CA ARG A 51 -3.75 -2.47 -0.64
C ARG A 51 -3.38 -1.01 -0.36
N ALA A 52 -3.04 -0.25 -1.39
CA ALA A 52 -2.73 1.17 -1.24
C ALA A 52 -3.97 1.96 -0.80
N LEU A 53 -5.16 1.60 -1.31
CA LEU A 53 -6.43 2.17 -0.87
C LEU A 53 -6.74 1.86 0.60
N ASP A 54 -6.59 0.61 1.04
CA ASP A 54 -6.83 0.20 2.43
C ASP A 54 -5.90 0.93 3.40
N GLU A 55 -4.61 1.08 3.03
CA GLU A 55 -3.63 1.83 3.81
C GLU A 55 -4.02 3.31 3.92
N LEU A 56 -4.39 3.92 2.79
CA LEU A 56 -4.85 5.30 2.75
C LEU A 56 -6.09 5.51 3.63
N GLN A 57 -7.10 4.64 3.51
CA GLN A 57 -8.31 4.68 4.32
C GLN A 57 -8.01 4.55 5.82
N GLY A 58 -7.17 3.59 6.21
CA GLY A 58 -6.79 3.40 7.61
C GLY A 58 -6.10 4.64 8.22
N LEU A 59 -5.25 5.31 7.44
CA LEU A 59 -4.59 6.55 7.86
C LEU A 59 -5.57 7.73 7.98
N VAL A 60 -6.51 7.86 7.04
CA VAL A 60 -7.56 8.89 7.10
C VAL A 60 -8.43 8.68 8.33
N ILE A 61 -8.93 7.46 8.57
CA ILE A 61 -9.76 7.12 9.74
C ILE A 61 -8.99 7.39 11.04
N SER A 62 -7.72 7.00 11.11
CA SER A 62 -6.89 7.27 12.29
C SER A 62 -6.80 8.77 12.57
N ARG A 63 -6.53 9.58 11.53
CA ARG A 63 -6.45 11.04 11.62
C ARG A 63 -7.77 11.65 12.12
N LEU A 64 -8.92 11.19 11.62
CA LEU A 64 -10.24 11.63 12.08
C LEU A 64 -10.44 11.37 13.57
N LEU A 65 -10.16 10.15 14.01
CA LEU A 65 -10.28 9.77 15.42
C LEU A 65 -9.37 10.59 16.34
N GLU A 66 -8.22 11.04 15.84
CA GLU A 66 -7.32 11.93 16.58
C GLU A 66 -7.85 13.35 16.66
N LEU A 67 -8.38 13.90 15.57
CA LEU A 67 -8.99 15.22 15.54
C LEU A 67 -10.19 15.27 16.49
N ALA A 68 -11.05 14.25 16.46
CA ALA A 68 -12.15 14.09 17.42
C ALA A 68 -11.66 14.11 18.87
N LYS A 69 -10.56 13.40 19.18
CA LYS A 69 -9.96 13.38 20.53
C LYS A 69 -9.40 14.74 20.97
N VAL A 70 -8.84 15.54 20.06
CA VAL A 70 -8.34 16.89 20.41
C VAL A 70 -9.49 17.83 20.78
N ASN A 71 -10.63 17.68 20.11
CA ASN A 71 -11.80 18.53 20.28
C ASN A 71 -12.66 18.15 21.50
N MET A 72 -12.36 17.03 22.17
CA MET A 72 -13.13 16.54 23.32
C MET A 72 -12.83 17.33 24.62
N VAL A 73 -13.88 17.70 25.34
CA VAL A 73 -13.81 18.32 26.67
C VAL A 73 -13.17 17.34 27.68
N GLY A 74 -12.24 17.82 28.51
CA GLY A 74 -11.46 16.98 29.44
C GLY A 74 -10.07 16.57 28.94
N THR A 75 -9.71 16.94 27.71
CA THR A 75 -8.38 16.64 27.15
C THR A 75 -7.34 17.63 27.67
N GLY A 76 -6.57 17.21 28.68
CA GLY A 76 -5.52 18.03 29.29
C GLY A 76 -4.44 18.50 28.29
N TYR A 77 -3.78 19.62 28.59
CA TYR A 77 -2.80 20.26 27.69
C TYR A 77 -1.68 19.33 27.20
N LYS A 78 -1.14 18.47 28.09
CA LYS A 78 -0.11 17.49 27.73
C LYS A 78 -0.61 16.50 26.67
N MET A 79 -1.85 16.02 26.80
CA MET A 79 -2.46 15.09 25.84
C MET A 79 -2.67 15.77 24.49
N ARG A 80 -3.19 17.01 24.47
CA ARG A 80 -3.33 17.80 23.23
C ARG A 80 -2.00 17.96 22.49
N LYS A 81 -0.91 18.22 23.21
CA LYS A 81 0.44 18.33 22.60
C LYS A 81 0.92 17.00 21.99
N LEU A 82 0.64 15.86 22.64
CA LEU A 82 0.97 14.55 22.10
C LEU A 82 0.15 14.23 20.85
N ILE A 83 -1.16 14.53 20.85
CA ILE A 83 -2.01 14.31 19.68
C ILE A 83 -1.58 15.21 18.52
N ALA A 84 -1.24 16.48 18.78
CA ALA A 84 -0.71 17.38 17.75
C ALA A 84 0.59 16.86 17.10
N LYS A 85 1.52 16.34 17.92
CA LYS A 85 2.76 15.72 17.39
C LYS A 85 2.46 14.47 16.55
N ALA A 86 1.48 13.68 16.98
CA ALA A 86 1.10 12.47 16.27
C ALA A 86 0.36 12.78 14.95
N LEU A 87 -0.49 13.81 14.93
CA LEU A 87 -1.10 14.37 13.71
C LEU A 87 -0.05 14.84 12.71
N GLN A 88 1.00 15.53 13.18
CA GLN A 88 2.11 15.98 12.32
C GLN A 88 2.88 14.80 11.72
N ALA A 89 3.20 13.78 12.52
CA ALA A 89 3.88 12.58 12.03
C ALA A 89 3.03 11.83 10.98
N ARG A 90 1.73 11.69 11.22
CA ARG A 90 0.79 11.05 10.28
C ARG A 90 0.54 11.86 9.01
N SER A 91 0.65 13.19 9.06
CA SER A 91 0.58 14.02 7.83
C SER A 91 1.61 13.58 6.79
N LYS A 92 2.85 13.25 7.23
CA LYS A 92 3.88 12.70 6.34
C LYS A 92 3.51 11.31 5.82
N GLY A 93 3.02 10.42 6.69
CA GLY A 93 2.55 9.08 6.29
C GLY A 93 1.42 9.14 5.27
N LEU A 94 0.46 10.04 5.46
CA LEU A 94 -0.68 10.22 4.57
C LEU A 94 -0.25 10.75 3.20
N LYS A 95 0.73 11.66 3.13
CA LYS A 95 1.32 12.09 1.84
C LYS A 95 1.93 10.91 1.09
N ASN A 96 2.69 10.06 1.78
CA ASN A 96 3.30 8.88 1.17
C ASN A 96 2.22 7.89 0.69
N ALA A 97 1.18 7.65 1.49
CA ALA A 97 0.08 6.77 1.12
C ALA A 97 -0.70 7.28 -0.10
N ILE A 98 -0.88 8.60 -0.24
CA ILE A 98 -1.47 9.21 -1.43
C ILE A 98 -0.58 8.97 -2.65
N THR A 99 0.74 9.12 -2.52
CA THR A 99 1.68 8.81 -3.61
C THR A 99 1.58 7.34 -4.03
N SER A 100 1.63 6.40 -3.09
CA SER A 100 1.51 4.97 -3.38
C SER A 100 0.14 4.60 -3.97
N TYR A 101 -0.94 5.23 -3.51
CA TYR A 101 -2.26 5.11 -4.11
C TYR A 101 -2.26 5.59 -5.57
N ASN A 102 -1.72 6.77 -5.84
CA ASN A 102 -1.69 7.36 -7.18
C ASN A 102 -0.84 6.54 -8.16
N GLU A 103 0.28 6.00 -7.72
CA GLU A 103 1.10 5.07 -8.50
C GLU A 103 0.30 3.82 -8.90
N ALA A 104 -0.38 3.19 -7.96
CA ALA A 104 -1.20 2.01 -8.23
C ALA A 104 -2.48 2.34 -9.04
N ALA A 105 -3.07 3.52 -8.81
CA ALA A 105 -4.24 4.02 -9.52
C ALA A 105 -3.94 4.26 -11.00
N THR A 106 -2.75 4.79 -11.32
CA THR A 106 -2.31 5.02 -12.70
C THR A 106 -2.26 3.70 -13.50
N ALA A 107 -1.70 2.64 -12.90
CA ALA A 107 -1.65 1.31 -13.52
C ALA A 107 -3.05 0.71 -13.75
N SER A 108 -4.03 1.09 -12.93
CA SER A 108 -5.40 0.55 -12.97
C SER A 108 -6.42 1.47 -13.66
N GLY A 109 -5.98 2.61 -14.24
CA GLY A 109 -6.87 3.59 -14.87
C GLY A 109 -7.86 4.27 -13.90
N ARG A 110 -7.49 4.41 -12.62
CA ARG A 110 -8.33 4.99 -11.55
C ARG A 110 -8.03 6.48 -11.35
N PRO A 111 -8.98 7.27 -10.81
CA PRO A 111 -8.74 8.68 -10.51
C PRO A 111 -7.65 8.84 -9.45
N LEU A 112 -6.81 9.84 -9.67
CA LEU A 112 -5.77 10.26 -8.74
C LEU A 112 -6.38 11.10 -7.62
N LEU A 113 -5.77 11.03 -6.45
CA LEU A 113 -6.13 11.83 -5.29
C LEU A 113 -5.06 12.87 -5.00
N THR A 114 -5.50 14.08 -4.69
CA THR A 114 -4.67 15.17 -4.20
C THR A 114 -4.69 15.20 -2.67
N TRP A 115 -3.68 15.84 -2.10
CA TRP A 115 -3.65 16.10 -0.66
C TRP A 115 -4.88 16.90 -0.18
N GLN A 116 -5.31 17.88 -0.98
CA GLN A 116 -6.47 18.72 -0.63
C GLN A 116 -7.74 17.89 -0.54
N GLU A 117 -8.04 17.05 -1.54
CA GLU A 117 -9.22 16.18 -1.50
C GLU A 117 -9.22 15.30 -0.26
N VAL A 118 -8.11 14.62 0.05
CA VAL A 118 -8.02 13.72 1.21
C VAL A 118 -8.17 14.47 2.53
N VAL A 119 -7.62 15.68 2.64
CA VAL A 119 -7.74 16.48 3.86
C VAL A 119 -9.12 17.10 4.02
N GLU A 120 -9.74 17.60 2.94
CA GLU A 120 -11.07 18.20 2.92
C GLU A 120 -12.15 17.15 3.20
N TYR A 121 -12.07 15.95 2.60
CA TYR A 121 -12.96 14.84 2.93
C TYR A 121 -12.82 14.41 4.40
N GLY A 122 -11.59 14.44 4.95
CA GLY A 122 -11.40 14.24 6.38
C GLY A 122 -12.07 15.32 7.23
N PHE A 123 -11.93 16.58 6.85
CA PHE A 123 -12.57 17.68 7.56
C PHE A 123 -14.12 17.60 7.52
N LEU A 124 -14.70 17.19 6.39
CA LEU A 124 -16.16 17.04 6.26
C LEU A 124 -16.72 15.88 7.11
N ALA A 125 -16.01 14.75 7.19
CA ALA A 125 -16.42 13.60 8.01
C ALA A 125 -16.46 13.92 9.52
N ASP A 126 -15.61 14.84 10.00
CA ASP A 126 -15.65 15.30 11.39
C ASP A 126 -16.96 16.03 11.74
N PHE A 127 -17.66 16.65 10.79
CA PHE A 127 -18.96 17.30 11.02
C PHE A 127 -20.13 16.31 10.99
N ASP A 128 -20.08 15.29 10.14
CA ASP A 128 -21.14 14.27 10.07
C ASP A 128 -21.14 13.32 11.28
N LEU A 129 -19.97 13.09 11.90
CA LEU A 129 -19.84 12.28 13.13
C LEU A 129 -20.30 13.01 14.41
N LEU A 130 -20.58 14.31 14.33
CA LEU A 130 -21.05 15.13 15.46
C LEU A 130 -22.59 15.32 15.47
N ARG A 131 -23.32 14.51 14.71
CA ARG A 131 -24.80 14.52 14.65
C ARG A 131 -25.45 13.30 15.25
#